data_AF-A0A1V3P1I6-F1
#
_entry.id   AF-A0A1V3P1I6-F1
#
_cell.length_a   1.000
_cell.length_b   1.000
_cell.length_c   1.000
_cell.angle_alpha   90.00
_cell.angle_beta   90.00
_cell.angle_gamma   90.00
#
_symmetry.space_group_name_H-M   'P 1'
#
loop_
_entity.id
_entity.type
_entity.pdbx_description
1 polymer ?
#
loop_
_entity_poly.entity_id
_entity_poly.type
_entity_poly.pdbx_seq_one_letter_code
_entity_poly.pdbx_strand_id
1 'polypeptide(L)'
;MKFKWTMRAVLCGAAVSLLSGCLNPVQVKDVQQNKTGFLTSHFSPSNLPAGVLKTISSADGSQVNFKRVVYQLDWDNNTEDKSKEFKTNETNTVTNVGNGLVQFIMENSRNGVPVSQTYGISYRNFLTTKVQSMNLGANVAPMEMQIKSFEHFDPVSSLKTGLQYTYKWGTTVQIMNFHDGSVSCVRDGAQSASELNKTLSGESWKMTCQFFNQNGVLGSKWTYVYLEKYGIAVAARVESPAGINEAKIASFTVE
;
A
#
# COMPACT_ATOMS: atom_id res chain seq x y z
N MET A 1 -67.43 40.44 20.61
CA MET A 1 -66.44 39.81 19.71
C MET A 1 -65.08 40.44 19.95
N LYS A 2 -64.12 39.70 20.52
CA LYS A 2 -62.75 40.19 20.76
C LYS A 2 -61.79 39.39 19.87
N PHE A 3 -61.20 40.08 18.89
CA PHE A 3 -60.22 39.56 17.94
C PHE A 3 -58.84 39.68 18.59
N LYS A 4 -58.12 38.56 18.76
CA LYS A 4 -56.72 38.54 19.20
C LYS A 4 -55.86 37.93 18.10
N TRP A 5 -54.98 38.77 17.56
CA TRP A 5 -53.81 38.37 16.78
C TRP A 5 -52.73 37.85 17.74
N THR A 6 -52.13 36.69 17.45
CA THR A 6 -50.76 36.38 17.87
C THR A 6 -50.13 35.26 17.04
N MET A 7 -48.93 35.58 16.55
CA MET A 7 -47.73 34.76 16.37
C MET A 7 -47.64 33.73 15.24
N ARG A 8 -46.84 34.12 14.24
CA ARG A 8 -46.02 33.26 13.39
C ARG A 8 -44.94 32.53 14.21
N ALA A 9 -44.47 31.42 13.62
CA ALA A 9 -43.17 30.76 13.76
C ALA A 9 -43.11 29.52 14.66
N VAL A 10 -42.06 28.72 14.40
CA VAL A 10 -41.57 27.50 15.06
C VAL A 10 -42.30 26.21 14.60
N LEU A 11 -41.72 25.11 14.11
CA LEU A 11 -40.35 24.56 14.12
C LEU A 11 -40.01 23.91 12.75
N CYS A 12 -38.97 24.39 12.07
CA CYS A 12 -38.15 23.56 11.20
C CYS A 12 -36.93 23.16 12.03
N GLY A 13 -36.91 21.94 12.59
CA GLY A 13 -35.89 21.57 13.57
C GLY A 13 -35.80 20.06 13.80
N ALA A 14 -35.52 19.29 12.75
CA ALA A 14 -35.19 17.87 12.89
C ALA A 14 -34.40 17.36 11.66
N ALA A 15 -33.17 17.82 11.45
CA ALA A 15 -32.28 17.21 10.43
C ALA A 15 -30.79 17.57 10.61
N VAL A 16 -30.22 17.50 11.83
CA VAL A 16 -28.76 17.71 12.03
C VAL A 16 -28.06 16.56 12.76
N SER A 17 -28.77 15.53 13.22
CA SER A 17 -28.17 14.43 13.99
C SER A 17 -27.70 13.21 13.15
N LEU A 18 -27.68 13.28 11.82
CA LEU A 18 -27.28 12.14 10.96
C LEU A 18 -25.85 12.23 10.39
N LEU A 19 -25.05 13.24 10.76
CA LEU A 19 -23.68 13.40 10.23
C LEU A 19 -22.57 12.93 11.19
N SER A 20 -22.89 12.50 12.42
CA SER A 20 -21.94 11.81 13.28
C SER A 20 -21.94 10.32 12.97
N GLY A 21 -21.55 9.96 11.73
CA GLY A 21 -21.16 8.59 11.43
C GLY A 21 -20.02 8.22 12.36
N CYS A 22 -20.28 7.39 13.37
CA CYS A 22 -19.29 6.95 14.34
C CYS A 22 -18.17 6.21 13.59
N LEU A 23 -17.06 6.90 13.37
CA LEU A 23 -15.80 6.24 13.03
C LEU A 23 -15.35 5.51 14.30
N ASN A 24 -15.79 4.26 14.43
CA ASN A 24 -15.27 3.40 15.49
C ASN A 24 -13.81 3.10 15.16
N PRO A 25 -12.86 3.50 16.02
CA PRO A 25 -11.46 3.25 15.77
C PRO A 25 -11.22 1.74 15.71
N VAL A 26 -10.51 1.30 14.67
CA VAL A 26 -10.13 -0.10 14.48
C VAL A 26 -9.22 -0.52 15.64
N GLN A 27 -9.67 -1.46 16.46
CA GLN A 27 -8.88 -1.99 17.56
C GLN A 27 -7.84 -2.97 17.03
N VAL A 28 -6.57 -2.79 17.37
CA VAL A 28 -5.49 -3.67 16.91
C VAL A 28 -5.73 -5.11 17.37
N LYS A 29 -6.21 -5.30 18.59
CA LYS A 29 -6.54 -6.63 19.13
C LYS A 29 -7.55 -7.40 18.28
N ASP A 30 -8.55 -6.72 17.72
CA ASP A 30 -9.62 -7.35 16.94
C ASP A 30 -9.08 -7.77 15.56
N VAL A 31 -8.19 -6.95 14.99
CA VAL A 31 -7.44 -7.29 13.76
C VAL A 31 -6.55 -8.50 13.99
N GLN A 32 -5.84 -8.56 15.13
CA GLN A 32 -4.97 -9.70 15.45
C GLN A 32 -5.74 -11.02 15.62
N GLN A 33 -6.98 -10.97 16.10
CA GLN A 33 -7.84 -12.15 16.23
C GLN A 33 -8.29 -12.72 14.88
N ASN A 34 -8.38 -11.88 13.83
CA ASN A 34 -8.80 -12.32 12.50
C ASN A 34 -8.11 -11.52 11.37
N LYS A 35 -6.81 -11.73 11.20
CA LYS A 35 -5.98 -11.03 10.21
C LYS A 35 -6.52 -11.19 8.77
N THR A 36 -6.87 -12.43 8.40
CA THR A 36 -7.38 -12.74 7.05
C THR A 36 -8.73 -12.09 6.80
N GLY A 37 -9.67 -12.19 7.76
CA GLY A 37 -10.98 -11.55 7.64
C GLY A 37 -10.85 -10.05 7.50
N PHE A 38 -9.99 -9.43 8.30
CA PHE A 38 -9.70 -8.00 8.20
C PHE A 38 -9.12 -7.60 6.83
N LEU A 39 -8.14 -8.35 6.32
CA LEU A 39 -7.58 -8.10 4.99
C LEU A 39 -8.65 -8.18 3.90
N THR A 40 -9.46 -9.24 3.91
CA THR A 40 -10.47 -9.46 2.88
C THR A 40 -11.59 -8.42 2.91
N SER A 41 -12.02 -7.95 4.09
CA SER A 41 -13.12 -6.98 4.20
C SER A 41 -12.71 -5.53 3.94
N HIS A 42 -11.45 -5.17 4.19
CA HIS A 42 -10.97 -3.78 4.07
C HIS A 42 -10.15 -3.50 2.81
N PHE A 43 -9.50 -4.52 2.24
CA PHE A 43 -8.51 -4.37 1.17
C PHE A 43 -8.83 -5.22 -0.06
N SER A 44 -10.10 -5.38 -0.41
CA SER A 44 -10.50 -6.00 -1.69
C SER A 44 -10.53 -4.98 -2.84
N PRO A 45 -10.52 -5.43 -4.11
CA PRO A 45 -10.75 -4.54 -5.25
C PRO A 45 -12.03 -3.70 -5.11
N SER A 46 -13.11 -4.25 -4.53
CA SER A 46 -14.36 -3.53 -4.27
C SER A 46 -14.26 -2.44 -3.19
N ASN A 47 -13.19 -2.43 -2.38
CA ASN A 47 -12.96 -1.36 -1.40
C ASN A 47 -12.19 -0.17 -1.99
N LEU A 48 -11.73 -0.25 -3.24
CA LEU A 48 -11.09 0.87 -3.93
C LEU A 48 -12.12 1.84 -4.49
N PRO A 49 -11.78 3.13 -4.64
CA PRO A 49 -12.60 4.05 -5.43
C PRO A 49 -12.84 3.50 -6.83
N ALA A 50 -14.08 3.57 -7.31
CA ALA A 50 -14.46 3.00 -8.61
C ALA A 50 -13.58 3.51 -9.77
N GLY A 51 -13.20 4.79 -9.75
CA GLY A 51 -12.29 5.37 -10.74
C GLY A 51 -10.90 4.75 -10.71
N VAL A 52 -10.35 4.49 -9.53
CA VAL A 52 -9.03 3.85 -9.34
C VAL A 52 -9.04 2.43 -9.89
N LEU A 53 -10.03 1.62 -9.50
CA LEU A 53 -10.18 0.26 -10.01
C LEU A 53 -10.35 0.24 -11.53
N LYS A 54 -11.18 1.14 -12.07
CA LYS A 54 -11.40 1.25 -13.52
C LYS A 54 -10.12 1.61 -14.26
N THR A 55 -9.36 2.60 -13.79
CA THR A 55 -8.08 2.98 -14.41
C THR A 55 -7.12 1.80 -14.48
N ILE A 56 -6.92 1.09 -13.37
CA ILE A 56 -6.00 -0.06 -13.31
C ILE A 56 -6.46 -1.17 -14.24
N SER A 57 -7.72 -1.61 -14.12
CA SER A 57 -8.26 -2.71 -14.92
C SER A 57 -8.34 -2.42 -16.42
N SER A 58 -8.47 -1.15 -16.81
CA SER A 58 -8.48 -0.75 -18.22
C SER A 58 -7.07 -0.70 -18.82
N ALA A 59 -6.06 -0.36 -18.01
CA ALA A 59 -4.66 -0.29 -18.44
C ALA A 59 -3.96 -1.66 -18.39
N ASP A 60 -4.32 -2.52 -17.44
CA ASP A 60 -3.75 -3.84 -17.26
C ASP A 60 -4.80 -4.83 -16.72
N GLY A 61 -5.40 -5.60 -17.63
CA GLY A 61 -6.31 -6.70 -17.30
C GLY A 61 -5.61 -8.03 -17.00
N SER A 62 -4.29 -8.10 -17.08
CA SER A 62 -3.58 -9.37 -16.94
C SER A 62 -3.48 -9.78 -15.46
N GLN A 63 -3.51 -11.09 -15.21
CA GLN A 63 -3.37 -11.63 -13.86
C GLN A 63 -1.88 -11.79 -13.50
N VAL A 64 -1.60 -11.92 -12.20
CA VAL A 64 -0.31 -12.45 -11.73
C VAL A 64 -0.34 -13.98 -11.78
N ASN A 65 0.82 -14.62 -11.93
CA ASN A 65 0.93 -16.06 -12.18
C ASN A 65 1.00 -16.90 -10.89
N PHE A 66 0.23 -16.52 -9.86
CA PHE A 66 0.15 -17.24 -8.60
C PHE A 66 -1.22 -17.01 -7.94
N LYS A 67 -1.60 -17.89 -7.02
CA LYS A 67 -2.71 -17.64 -6.11
C LYS A 67 -2.22 -16.89 -4.89
N ARG A 68 -1.13 -17.37 -4.28
CA ARG A 68 -0.49 -16.74 -3.13
C ARG A 68 1.02 -16.90 -3.17
N VAL A 69 1.73 -15.89 -2.69
CA VAL A 69 3.18 -15.92 -2.48
C VAL A 69 3.44 -15.58 -1.02
N VAL A 70 4.37 -16.29 -0.40
CA VAL A 70 4.96 -15.92 0.89
C VAL A 70 6.45 -15.75 0.71
N TYR A 71 6.97 -14.58 1.05
CA TYR A 71 8.40 -14.31 1.00
C TYR A 71 8.89 -13.58 2.24
N GLN A 72 10.15 -13.82 2.59
CA GLN A 72 10.80 -13.18 3.72
C GLN A 72 11.96 -12.31 3.26
N LEU A 73 12.06 -11.14 3.84
CA LEU A 73 13.16 -10.21 3.64
C LEU A 73 13.95 -10.04 4.94
N ASP A 74 15.26 -10.13 4.83
CA ASP A 74 16.19 -9.71 5.87
C ASP A 74 16.65 -8.29 5.55
N TRP A 75 16.27 -7.35 6.41
CA TRP A 75 16.61 -5.95 6.29
C TRP A 75 17.80 -5.59 7.16
N ASP A 76 18.80 -4.95 6.54
CA ASP A 76 19.83 -4.16 7.22
C ASP A 76 19.38 -2.69 7.14
N ASN A 77 19.08 -2.08 8.29
CA ASN A 77 18.52 -0.72 8.37
C ASN A 77 19.58 0.30 8.79
N ASN A 78 19.47 1.54 8.31
CA ASN A 78 20.42 2.64 8.53
C ASN A 78 21.86 2.28 8.13
N THR A 79 22.04 1.67 6.95
CA THR A 79 23.35 1.16 6.50
C THR A 79 24.41 2.26 6.29
N GLU A 80 24.00 3.53 6.24
CA GLU A 80 24.86 4.70 6.17
C GLU A 80 25.46 5.14 7.52
N ASP A 81 24.90 4.70 8.64
CA ASP A 81 25.37 5.04 9.99
C ASP A 81 25.43 3.78 10.88
N LYS A 82 26.64 3.20 10.98
CA LYS A 82 26.91 2.01 11.80
C LYS A 82 26.48 2.12 13.25
N SER A 83 26.41 3.33 13.82
CA SER A 83 25.97 3.53 15.21
C SER A 83 24.46 3.35 15.40
N LYS A 84 23.69 3.44 14.32
CA LYS A 84 22.23 3.30 14.28
C LYS A 84 21.78 2.06 13.51
N GLU A 85 22.71 1.23 13.04
CA GLU A 85 22.41 0.04 12.26
C GLU A 85 21.64 -0.99 13.10
N PHE A 86 20.57 -1.54 12.53
CA PHE A 86 19.84 -2.64 13.16
C PHE A 86 19.21 -3.55 12.10
N LYS A 87 18.95 -4.80 12.49
CA LYS A 87 18.33 -5.80 11.60
C LYS A 87 16.85 -5.98 11.93
N THR A 88 16.06 -6.22 10.90
CA THR A 88 14.66 -6.64 11.01
C THR A 88 14.37 -7.75 10.02
N ASN A 89 13.46 -8.65 10.39
CA ASN A 89 12.93 -9.66 9.47
C ASN A 89 11.51 -9.25 9.10
N GLU A 90 11.21 -9.26 7.80
CA GLU A 90 9.91 -8.92 7.26
C GLU A 90 9.33 -10.16 6.56
N THR A 91 8.11 -10.54 6.91
CA THR A 91 7.36 -11.59 6.20
C THR A 91 6.23 -10.95 5.41
N ASN A 92 6.20 -11.19 4.10
CA ASN A 92 5.12 -10.75 3.23
C ASN A 92 4.29 -11.94 2.77
N THR A 93 2.98 -11.82 2.92
CA THR A 93 2.00 -12.70 2.28
C THR A 93 1.25 -11.90 1.23
N VAL A 94 1.38 -12.29 -0.03
CA VAL A 94 0.77 -11.61 -1.19
C VAL A 94 -0.24 -12.54 -1.84
N THR A 95 -1.48 -12.09 -2.01
CA THR A 95 -2.57 -12.89 -2.58
C THR A 95 -3.11 -12.22 -3.83
N ASN A 96 -3.23 -12.97 -4.92
CA ASN A 96 -3.78 -12.48 -6.18
C ASN A 96 -5.29 -12.20 -6.04
N VAL A 97 -5.71 -10.98 -6.40
CA VAL A 97 -7.12 -10.57 -6.40
C VAL A 97 -7.59 -10.07 -7.77
N GLY A 98 -6.83 -10.35 -8.84
CA GLY A 98 -7.16 -10.06 -10.23
C GLY A 98 -6.77 -8.66 -10.72
N ASN A 99 -6.77 -8.45 -12.05
CA ASN A 99 -6.46 -7.17 -12.71
C ASN A 99 -5.12 -6.56 -12.27
N GLY A 100 -4.09 -7.39 -12.15
CA GLY A 100 -2.78 -7.00 -11.61
C GLY A 100 -2.77 -6.56 -10.14
N LEU A 101 -3.90 -6.59 -9.44
CA LEU A 101 -4.00 -6.24 -8.03
C LEU A 101 -3.68 -7.45 -7.14
N VAL A 102 -2.98 -7.17 -6.04
CA VAL A 102 -2.68 -8.13 -5.00
C VAL A 102 -3.02 -7.55 -3.63
N GLN A 103 -3.61 -8.38 -2.79
CA GLN A 103 -3.69 -8.12 -1.35
C GLN A 103 -2.36 -8.48 -0.70
N PHE A 104 -1.96 -7.74 0.33
CA PHE A 104 -0.78 -8.09 1.08
C PHE A 104 -0.93 -7.88 2.59
N ILE A 105 -0.26 -8.75 3.34
CA ILE A 105 0.09 -8.56 4.74
C ILE A 105 1.62 -8.56 4.82
N MET A 106 2.17 -7.49 5.35
CA MET A 106 3.59 -7.36 5.68
C MET A 106 3.71 -7.36 7.20
N GLU A 107 4.47 -8.29 7.77
CA GLU A 107 4.74 -8.36 9.20
C GLU A 107 6.23 -8.12 9.45
N ASN A 108 6.54 -7.06 10.19
CA ASN A 108 7.90 -6.78 10.62
C ASN A 108 8.13 -7.34 12.01
N SER A 109 9.28 -7.98 12.19
CA SER A 109 9.72 -8.54 13.46
C SER A 109 11.14 -8.10 13.79
N ARG A 110 11.41 -7.99 15.09
CA ARG A 110 12.73 -7.71 15.64
C ARG A 110 13.00 -8.71 16.74
N ASN A 111 14.14 -9.41 16.66
CA ASN A 111 14.51 -10.46 17.60
C ASN A 111 13.42 -11.56 17.73
N GLY A 112 12.77 -11.91 16.62
CA GLY A 112 11.68 -12.91 16.60
C GLY A 112 10.34 -12.43 17.16
N VAL A 113 10.22 -11.17 17.58
CA VAL A 113 8.96 -10.59 18.09
C VAL A 113 8.35 -9.68 17.01
N PRO A 114 7.11 -9.94 16.56
CA PRO A 114 6.39 -9.02 15.67
C PRO A 114 6.20 -7.64 16.31
N VAL A 115 6.55 -6.58 15.59
CA VAL A 115 6.47 -5.19 16.07
C VAL A 115 5.44 -4.36 15.32
N SER A 116 5.26 -4.64 14.03
CA SER A 116 4.28 -3.94 13.21
C SER A 116 3.74 -4.84 12.11
N GLN A 117 2.55 -4.50 11.65
CA GLN A 117 1.94 -5.14 10.50
C GLN A 117 1.34 -4.09 9.58
N THR A 118 1.48 -4.30 8.29
CA THR A 118 0.85 -3.48 7.25
C THR A 118 -0.08 -4.35 6.43
N TYR A 119 -1.33 -3.92 6.33
CA TYR A 119 -2.36 -4.53 5.50
C TYR A 119 -2.61 -3.64 4.30
N GLY A 120 -2.78 -4.21 3.12
CA GLY A 120 -3.01 -3.40 1.93
C GLY A 120 -3.47 -4.14 0.70
N ILE A 121 -3.75 -3.34 -0.33
CA ILE A 121 -3.93 -3.78 -1.71
C ILE A 121 -3.07 -2.89 -2.60
N SER A 122 -2.34 -3.52 -3.51
CA SER A 122 -1.38 -2.87 -4.38
C SER A 122 -1.49 -3.39 -5.80
N TYR A 123 -1.10 -2.57 -6.76
CA TYR A 123 -0.86 -3.00 -8.12
C TYR A 123 0.53 -3.66 -8.19
N ARG A 124 0.55 -4.95 -8.55
CA ARG A 124 1.76 -5.79 -8.76
C ARG A 124 2.77 -5.75 -7.60
N ASN A 125 2.29 -5.55 -6.38
CA ASN A 125 3.12 -5.41 -5.18
C ASN A 125 4.16 -4.28 -5.24
N PHE A 126 3.95 -3.22 -6.05
CA PHE A 126 4.84 -2.05 -6.09
C PHE A 126 4.11 -0.72 -5.86
N LEU A 127 2.91 -0.54 -6.41
CA LEU A 127 2.13 0.68 -6.20
C LEU A 127 0.97 0.39 -5.26
N THR A 128 1.16 0.74 -4.00
CA THR A 128 0.14 0.58 -2.97
C THR A 128 -1.04 1.49 -3.22
N THR A 129 -2.22 0.91 -3.46
CA THR A 129 -3.45 1.65 -3.75
C THR A 129 -4.27 1.97 -2.50
N LYS A 130 -4.18 1.12 -1.48
CA LYS A 130 -4.81 1.31 -0.17
C LYS A 130 -4.05 0.54 0.89
N VAL A 131 -3.87 1.14 2.06
CA VAL A 131 -2.99 0.60 3.11
C VAL A 131 -3.39 1.06 4.51
N GLN A 132 -3.04 0.24 5.49
CA GLN A 132 -3.04 0.60 6.90
C GLN A 132 -1.91 -0.11 7.63
N SER A 133 -1.03 0.68 8.25
CA SER A 133 0.09 0.18 9.04
C SER A 133 -0.23 0.31 10.52
N MET A 134 -0.02 -0.77 11.28
CA MET A 134 -0.36 -0.90 12.68
C MET A 134 0.90 -1.21 13.49
N ASN A 135 1.13 -0.47 14.57
CA ASN A 135 2.05 -0.90 15.62
C ASN A 135 1.30 -1.90 16.51
N LEU A 136 1.88 -3.08 16.73
CA LEU A 136 1.21 -4.15 17.49
C LEU A 136 1.11 -3.87 18.99
N GLY A 137 1.87 -2.89 19.50
CA GLY A 137 1.74 -2.39 20.87
C GLY A 137 0.69 -1.29 21.04
N ALA A 138 0.06 -0.81 19.96
CA ALA A 138 -0.98 0.21 20.03
C ALA A 138 -2.37 -0.40 20.27
N ASN A 139 -3.25 0.33 20.97
CA ASN A 139 -4.64 -0.11 21.15
C ASN A 139 -5.46 0.04 19.87
N VAL A 140 -5.23 1.12 19.13
CA VAL A 140 -6.00 1.51 17.94
C VAL A 140 -5.07 1.67 16.74
N ALA A 141 -5.55 1.24 15.58
CA ALA A 141 -4.85 1.44 14.32
C ALA A 141 -5.01 2.89 13.82
N PRO A 142 -4.00 3.44 13.11
CA PRO A 142 -4.15 4.67 12.33
C PRO A 142 -5.26 4.53 11.28
N MET A 143 -5.74 5.64 10.73
CA MET A 143 -6.72 5.60 9.63
C MET A 143 -6.13 4.93 8.38
N GLU A 144 -6.98 4.19 7.65
CA GLU A 144 -6.65 3.69 6.32
C GLU A 144 -6.39 4.84 5.36
N MET A 145 -5.35 4.69 4.55
CA MET A 145 -4.95 5.62 3.51
C MET A 145 -5.13 4.98 2.13
N GLN A 146 -5.52 5.76 1.12
CA GLN A 146 -5.75 5.23 -0.23
C GLN A 146 -5.51 6.27 -1.33
N ILE A 147 -5.24 5.78 -2.54
CA ILE A 147 -5.38 6.54 -3.78
C ILE A 147 -6.87 6.82 -3.97
N LYS A 148 -7.20 8.09 -4.22
CA LYS A 148 -8.54 8.60 -4.49
C LYS A 148 -8.82 8.65 -5.98
N SER A 149 -7.81 9.02 -6.77
CA SER A 149 -7.87 9.09 -8.23
C SER A 149 -6.47 9.06 -8.83
N PHE A 150 -6.37 8.62 -10.08
CA PHE A 150 -5.17 8.80 -10.90
C PHE A 150 -5.37 9.98 -11.85
N GLU A 151 -4.34 10.79 -12.00
CA GLU A 151 -4.20 11.77 -13.08
C GLU A 151 -3.40 11.16 -14.24
N HIS A 152 -2.41 10.32 -13.91
CA HIS A 152 -1.64 9.54 -14.87
C HIS A 152 -1.35 8.14 -14.29
N PHE A 153 -1.38 7.11 -15.15
CA PHE A 153 -1.11 5.73 -14.75
C PHE A 153 -0.49 4.95 -15.91
N ASP A 154 0.75 4.49 -15.72
CA ASP A 154 1.40 3.58 -16.65
C ASP A 154 1.24 2.11 -16.21
N PRO A 155 0.74 1.21 -17.07
CA PRO A 155 0.69 -0.21 -16.77
C PRO A 155 2.11 -0.81 -16.77
N VAL A 156 2.27 -1.96 -16.11
CA VAL A 156 3.55 -2.68 -15.99
C VAL A 156 4.14 -3.08 -17.36
N SER A 157 3.32 -3.16 -18.42
CA SER A 157 3.81 -3.34 -19.79
C SER A 157 4.73 -2.22 -20.26
N SER A 158 4.59 -1.00 -19.71
CA SER A 158 5.45 0.16 -19.99
C SER A 158 6.78 0.12 -19.23
N LEU A 159 7.03 -0.92 -18.43
CA LEU A 159 8.20 -0.97 -17.54
C LEU A 159 9.54 -0.89 -18.28
N LYS A 160 9.60 -1.33 -19.55
CA LYS A 160 10.79 -1.20 -20.39
C LYS A 160 11.15 0.26 -20.72
N THR A 161 10.15 1.13 -20.83
CA THR A 161 10.31 2.56 -21.16
C THR A 161 10.28 3.47 -19.94
N GLY A 162 9.98 2.91 -18.77
CA GLY A 162 9.75 3.66 -17.53
C GLY A 162 8.25 3.72 -17.18
N LEU A 163 7.97 3.85 -15.89
CA LEU A 163 6.61 3.96 -15.36
C LEU A 163 6.45 5.28 -14.65
N GLN A 164 5.34 5.96 -14.89
CA GLN A 164 4.94 7.13 -14.16
C GLN A 164 3.53 6.96 -13.58
N TYR A 165 3.36 7.48 -12.37
CA TYR A 165 2.08 7.59 -11.69
C TYR A 165 1.92 8.99 -11.15
N THR A 166 0.76 9.59 -11.36
CA THR A 166 0.35 10.81 -10.67
C THR A 166 -1.02 10.57 -10.09
N TYR A 167 -1.21 10.84 -8.80
CA TYR A 167 -2.41 10.46 -8.09
C TYR A 167 -2.73 11.40 -6.94
N LYS A 168 -4.00 11.33 -6.51
CA LYS A 168 -4.47 11.94 -5.26
C LYS A 168 -4.54 10.88 -4.17
N TRP A 169 -4.06 11.19 -2.98
CA TRP A 169 -3.99 10.28 -1.84
C TRP A 169 -4.61 10.93 -0.60
N GLY A 170 -5.25 10.13 0.25
CA GLY A 170 -5.89 10.62 1.47
C GLY A 170 -6.49 9.51 2.32
N THR A 171 -7.07 9.86 3.47
CA THR A 171 -7.75 8.85 4.32
C THR A 171 -9.01 8.34 3.63
N THR A 172 -9.50 7.15 3.97
CA THR A 172 -10.72 6.59 3.39
C THR A 172 -11.95 7.49 3.56
N VAL A 173 -12.05 8.19 4.69
CA VAL A 173 -13.17 9.08 5.05
C VAL A 173 -13.06 10.49 4.47
N GLN A 174 -11.89 10.86 3.95
CA GLN A 174 -11.66 12.17 3.35
C GLN A 174 -12.41 12.31 2.03
N ILE A 175 -13.13 13.42 1.85
CA ILE A 175 -13.91 13.73 0.64
C ILE A 175 -13.33 14.87 -0.20
N MET A 176 -12.41 15.68 0.35
CA MET A 176 -11.75 16.80 -0.33
C MET A 176 -10.37 17.11 0.29
N ASN A 177 -9.61 18.03 -0.31
CA ASN A 177 -8.27 18.44 0.12
C ASN A 177 -7.25 17.29 0.13
N PHE A 178 -7.31 16.42 -0.87
CA PHE A 178 -6.38 15.29 -1.03
C PHE A 178 -4.95 15.80 -1.27
N HIS A 179 -3.98 14.94 -0.94
CA HIS A 179 -2.57 15.19 -1.25
C HIS A 179 -2.24 14.66 -2.63
N ASP A 180 -1.57 15.46 -3.42
CA ASP A 180 -1.02 15.00 -4.68
C ASP A 180 0.28 14.22 -4.42
N GLY A 181 0.49 13.16 -5.17
CA GLY A 181 1.71 12.36 -5.16
C GLY A 181 2.06 11.94 -6.57
N SER A 182 3.35 11.81 -6.83
CA SER A 182 3.83 11.22 -8.07
C SER A 182 4.96 10.24 -7.83
N VAL A 183 5.03 9.26 -8.72
CA VAL A 183 6.05 8.22 -8.71
C VAL A 183 6.62 8.09 -10.11
N SER A 184 7.93 8.07 -10.22
CA SER A 184 8.64 7.80 -11.47
C SER A 184 9.59 6.63 -11.27
N CYS A 185 9.44 5.59 -12.07
CA CYS A 185 10.26 4.38 -12.02
C CYS A 185 11.02 4.16 -13.32
N VAL A 186 12.29 3.80 -13.20
CA VAL A 186 13.16 3.43 -14.32
C VAL A 186 13.73 2.02 -14.12
N ARG A 187 13.92 1.29 -15.22
CA ARG A 187 14.59 -0.02 -15.23
C ARG A 187 16.10 0.20 -15.30
N ASP A 188 16.83 -0.30 -14.31
CA ASP A 188 18.28 -0.14 -14.18
C ASP A 188 19.07 -1.33 -14.76
N GLY A 189 18.42 -2.48 -14.94
CA GLY A 189 19.07 -3.69 -15.43
C GLY A 189 18.21 -4.93 -15.33
N ALA A 190 18.74 -6.06 -15.81
CA ALA A 190 18.18 -7.39 -15.65
C ALA A 190 19.25 -8.37 -15.18
N GLN A 191 18.79 -9.37 -14.43
CA GLN A 191 19.61 -10.48 -13.95
C GLN A 191 18.72 -11.72 -13.77
N SER A 192 19.32 -12.91 -13.65
CA SER A 192 18.56 -14.11 -13.32
C SER A 192 17.94 -13.98 -11.93
N ALA A 193 16.65 -14.32 -11.78
CA ALA A 193 16.00 -14.26 -10.47
C ALA A 193 16.67 -15.22 -9.45
N SER A 194 17.31 -16.29 -9.95
CA SER A 194 18.06 -17.24 -9.11
C SER A 194 19.30 -16.63 -8.43
N GLU A 195 19.81 -15.49 -8.93
CA GLU A 195 20.89 -14.72 -8.30
C GLU A 195 20.41 -13.99 -7.05
N LEU A 196 19.11 -13.66 -6.96
CA LEU A 196 18.49 -13.06 -5.79
C LEU A 196 18.21 -14.12 -4.70
N ASN A 197 17.68 -15.26 -5.11
CA ASN A 197 17.45 -16.42 -4.26
C ASN A 197 17.32 -17.67 -5.14
N LYS A 198 17.99 -18.77 -4.77
CA LYS A 198 18.04 -19.99 -5.59
C LYS A 198 16.68 -20.66 -5.84
N THR A 199 15.65 -20.38 -5.04
CA THR A 199 14.29 -20.91 -5.27
C THR A 199 13.52 -20.13 -6.34
N LEU A 200 14.00 -18.94 -6.71
CA LEU A 200 13.41 -18.12 -7.75
C LEU A 200 13.86 -18.58 -9.14
N SER A 201 12.97 -18.42 -10.11
CA SER A 201 13.22 -18.77 -11.51
C SER A 201 12.72 -17.66 -12.44
N GLY A 202 13.28 -17.60 -13.64
CA GLY A 202 13.00 -16.56 -14.62
C GLY A 202 13.94 -15.36 -14.53
N GLU A 203 13.59 -14.28 -15.21
CA GLU A 203 14.32 -13.01 -15.18
C GLU A 203 13.79 -12.11 -14.05
N SER A 204 14.68 -11.28 -13.52
CA SER A 204 14.33 -10.19 -12.60
C SER A 204 14.85 -8.87 -13.14
N TRP A 205 14.05 -7.81 -12.99
CA TRP A 205 14.42 -6.46 -13.42
C TRP A 205 14.63 -5.58 -12.21
N LYS A 206 15.82 -4.98 -12.13
CA LYS A 206 16.07 -3.95 -11.13
C LYS A 206 15.36 -2.67 -11.57
N MET A 207 14.58 -2.09 -10.67
CA MET A 207 13.86 -0.85 -10.90
C MET A 207 14.15 0.14 -9.79
N THR A 208 14.37 1.39 -10.13
CA THR A 208 14.45 2.49 -9.15
C THR A 208 13.25 3.40 -9.33
N CYS A 209 12.46 3.54 -8.27
CA CYS A 209 11.28 4.39 -8.18
C CYS A 209 11.55 5.58 -7.26
N GLN A 210 11.25 6.78 -7.72
CA GLN A 210 11.33 8.03 -6.97
C GLN A 210 9.91 8.48 -6.60
N PHE A 211 9.66 8.72 -5.32
CA PHE A 211 8.38 9.16 -4.78
C PHE A 211 8.47 10.63 -4.43
N PHE A 212 7.61 11.44 -5.04
CA PHE A 212 7.55 12.88 -4.84
C PHE A 212 6.27 13.27 -4.10
N ASN A 213 6.37 14.28 -3.24
CA ASN A 213 5.21 14.88 -2.59
C ASN A 213 4.52 15.91 -3.49
N GLN A 214 3.41 16.49 -3.01
CA GLN A 214 2.63 17.53 -3.72
C GLN A 214 3.44 18.78 -4.12
N ASN A 215 4.60 19.02 -3.52
CA ASN A 215 5.49 20.14 -3.85
C ASN A 215 6.59 19.74 -4.87
N GLY A 216 6.53 18.52 -5.42
CA GLY A 216 7.57 17.99 -6.31
C GLY A 216 8.88 17.64 -5.61
N VAL A 217 8.89 17.58 -4.27
CA VAL A 217 10.10 17.24 -3.50
C VAL A 217 10.21 15.74 -3.36
N LEU A 218 11.39 15.19 -3.70
CA LEU A 218 11.71 13.78 -3.52
C LEU A 218 11.64 13.41 -2.03
N GLY A 219 10.67 12.57 -1.68
CA GLY A 219 10.50 12.07 -0.31
C GLY A 219 11.21 10.75 -0.05
N SER A 220 11.28 9.87 -1.05
CA SER A 220 12.05 8.62 -0.97
C SER A 220 12.38 8.05 -2.34
N LYS A 221 13.39 7.20 -2.38
CA LYS A 221 13.76 6.40 -3.54
C LYS A 221 13.75 4.93 -3.14
N TRP A 222 13.01 4.11 -3.88
CA TRP A 222 12.89 2.68 -3.64
C TRP A 222 13.53 1.94 -4.80
N THR A 223 14.41 1.00 -4.50
CA THR A 223 14.83 0.00 -5.47
C THR A 223 14.01 -1.26 -5.28
N TYR A 224 13.35 -1.68 -6.33
CA TYR A 224 12.63 -2.94 -6.42
C TYR A 224 13.37 -3.91 -7.32
N VAL A 225 13.15 -5.20 -7.08
CA VAL A 225 13.39 -6.28 -8.04
C VAL A 225 12.04 -6.79 -8.51
N TYR A 226 11.71 -6.52 -9.77
CA TYR A 226 10.51 -7.04 -10.41
C TYR A 226 10.77 -8.45 -10.92
N LEU A 227 10.04 -9.42 -10.37
CA LEU A 227 10.20 -10.82 -10.71
C LEU A 227 9.24 -11.17 -11.85
N GLU A 228 9.74 -11.17 -13.09
CA GLU A 228 8.90 -11.23 -14.30
C GLU A 228 7.98 -12.45 -14.32
N LYS A 229 8.51 -13.62 -13.96
CA LYS A 229 7.74 -14.87 -13.92
C LYS A 229 6.50 -14.79 -13.01
N TYR A 230 6.62 -14.12 -11.87
CA TYR A 230 5.55 -14.03 -10.87
C TYR A 230 4.70 -12.77 -11.05
N GLY A 231 5.21 -11.76 -11.76
CA GLY A 231 4.50 -10.52 -12.04
C GLY A 231 4.36 -9.61 -10.82
N ILE A 232 5.32 -9.64 -9.90
CA ILE A 232 5.33 -8.77 -8.71
C ILE A 232 6.71 -8.15 -8.47
N ALA A 233 6.71 -6.98 -7.83
CA ALA A 233 7.92 -6.37 -7.29
C ALA A 233 8.18 -6.79 -5.84
N VAL A 234 9.46 -6.85 -5.50
CA VAL A 234 9.95 -7.04 -4.12
C VAL A 234 10.91 -5.90 -3.81
N ALA A 235 10.73 -5.23 -2.67
CA ALA A 235 11.63 -4.14 -2.27
C ALA A 235 13.02 -4.70 -1.93
N ALA A 236 14.06 -4.06 -2.44
CA ALA A 236 15.46 -4.43 -2.23
C ALA A 236 16.25 -3.31 -1.53
N ARG A 237 15.81 -2.06 -1.68
CA ARG A 237 16.43 -0.90 -1.03
C ARG A 237 15.43 0.22 -0.85
N VAL A 238 15.52 0.94 0.25
CA VAL A 238 14.77 2.19 0.48
C VAL A 238 15.74 3.25 0.95
N GLU A 239 15.77 4.38 0.24
CA GLU A 239 16.50 5.58 0.60
C GLU A 239 15.49 6.67 0.97
N SER A 240 15.61 7.24 2.16
CA SER A 240 14.74 8.31 2.64
C SER A 240 15.53 9.29 3.52
N PRO A 241 14.97 10.44 3.90
CA PRO A 241 15.59 11.32 4.89
C PRO A 241 15.87 10.66 6.24
N ALA A 242 15.19 9.56 6.57
CA ALA A 242 15.41 8.82 7.81
C ALA A 242 16.62 7.88 7.76
N GLY A 243 17.07 7.50 6.55
CA GLY A 243 18.20 6.62 6.33
C GLY A 243 18.04 5.70 5.11
N ILE A 244 19.01 4.80 4.95
CA ILE A 244 19.09 3.79 3.90
C ILE A 244 18.87 2.40 4.51
N ASN A 245 17.90 1.68 3.96
CA ASN A 245 17.62 0.30 4.31
C ASN A 245 17.84 -0.60 3.10
N GLU A 246 18.43 -1.77 3.31
CA GLU A 246 18.71 -2.77 2.28
C GLU A 246 18.08 -4.11 2.66
N ALA A 247 17.47 -4.79 1.69
CA ALA A 247 16.81 -6.06 1.90
C ALA A 247 17.43 -7.17 1.05
N LYS A 248 17.49 -8.38 1.61
CA LYS A 248 17.78 -9.63 0.89
C LYS A 248 16.60 -10.58 0.99
N ILE A 249 16.30 -11.29 -0.10
CA ILE A 249 15.24 -12.31 -0.12
C ILE A 249 15.75 -13.57 0.59
N ALA A 250 15.31 -13.79 1.82
CA ALA A 250 15.68 -14.94 2.62
C ALA A 250 14.95 -16.21 2.15
N SER A 251 13.66 -16.10 1.85
CA SER A 251 12.84 -17.20 1.35
C SER A 251 11.75 -16.70 0.41
N PHE A 252 11.30 -17.56 -0.51
CA PHE A 252 10.21 -17.28 -1.44
C PHE A 252 9.47 -18.57 -1.81
N THR A 253 8.18 -18.61 -1.50
CA THR A 253 7.30 -19.77 -1.72
C THR A 253 6.07 -19.33 -2.51
N VAL A 254 5.64 -20.15 -3.46
CA VAL A 254 4.50 -19.89 -4.34
C VAL A 254 3.47 -21.00 -4.21
N GLU A 255 2.20 -20.59 -4.09
CA GLU A 255 0.99 -21.43 -4.09
C GLU A 255 0.12 -21.13 -5.32
#